data_AF-A0A523M436-F1
#
_entry.id   AF-A0A523M436-F1
#
_cell.length_a   1.000
_cell.length_b   1.000
_cell.length_c   1.000
_cell.angle_alpha   90.00
_cell.angle_beta   90.00
_cell.angle_gamma   90.00
#
_symmetry.space_group_name_H-M   'P 1'
#
loop_
_entity.id
_entity.type
_entity.pdbx_description
1 polymer ?
#
loop_
_entity_poly.entity_id
_entity_poly.type
_entity_poly.pdbx_seq_one_letter_code
_entity_poly.pdbx_strand_id
1 'polypeptide(L)' 'MSEAQLDTRGMLCPIPVIRTQDRVRELAAGDVLEIVATDPGVLHDIPSWCRVHGHELLETSETNNEIRIRLRVCAP' A
#
# COMPACT_ATOMS: atom_id res chain seq x y z
N MET A 1 13.81 -11.21 2.09
CA MET A 1 12.39 -10.88 1.89
C MET A 1 11.81 -10.68 3.27
N SER A 2 11.45 -9.44 3.58
CA SER A 2 10.81 -9.06 4.83
C SER A 2 9.38 -8.55 4.58
N GLU A 3 8.53 -8.65 5.59
CA GLU A 3 7.16 -8.10 5.55
C GLU A 3 7.08 -6.90 6.49
N ALA A 4 6.56 -5.79 5.97
CA ALA A 4 6.29 -4.58 6.72
C ALA A 4 4.80 -4.28 6.71
N GLN A 5 4.30 -3.68 7.79
CA GLN A 5 2.92 -3.21 7.88
C GLN A 5 2.89 -1.68 8.02
N LEU A 6 1.90 -1.05 7.41
CA LEU A 6 1.60 0.37 7.49
C LEU A 6 0.13 0.58 7.82
N ASP A 7 -0.14 1.22 8.95
CA ASP A 7 -1.50 1.58 9.37
C ASP A 7 -1.82 3.01 8.93
N THR A 8 -2.88 3.14 8.12
CA THR A 8 -3.42 4.39 7.60
C THR A 8 -4.91 4.54 7.93
N ARG A 9 -5.42 3.79 8.92
CA ARG A 9 -6.82 3.88 9.35
C ARG A 9 -7.14 5.29 9.85
N GLY A 10 -8.35 5.76 9.55
CA GLY A 10 -8.79 7.12 9.85
C GLY A 10 -8.15 8.21 8.99
N MET A 11 -7.23 7.87 8.08
CA MET A 11 -6.68 8.81 7.11
C MET A 11 -7.50 8.75 5.81
N LEU A 12 -7.77 9.92 5.23
CA LEU A 12 -8.45 10.05 3.94
C LEU A 12 -7.45 10.42 2.84
N CYS A 13 -7.81 10.11 1.59
CA CYS A 13 -7.06 10.51 0.41
C CYS A 13 -6.69 12.01 0.45
N PRO A 14 -5.42 12.38 0.14
CA PRO A 14 -4.35 11.55 -0.44
C PRO A 14 -3.38 10.93 0.59
N ILE A 15 -3.67 11.05 1.89
CA ILE A 15 -2.71 10.73 2.95
C ILE A 15 -2.23 9.26 2.92
N PRO A 16 -3.10 8.24 2.74
CA PRO A 16 -2.64 6.85 2.67
C PRO A 16 -1.58 6.62 1.58
N VAL A 17 -1.76 7.19 0.39
CA VAL A 17 -0.82 7.06 -0.73
C VAL A 17 0.54 7.68 -0.40
N ILE A 18 0.53 8.87 0.22
CA ILE A 18 1.77 9.55 0.63
C ILE A 18 2.54 8.70 1.64
N ARG A 19 1.84 8.15 2.64
CA ARG A 19 2.45 7.27 3.65
C ARG A 19 2.98 5.99 3.04
N THR A 20 2.27 5.40 2.07
CA THR A 20 2.73 4.24 1.31
C THR A 20 4.03 4.55 0.59
N GLN A 21 4.10 5.68 -0.13
CA GLN A 21 5.31 6.10 -0.83
C GLN A 21 6.50 6.29 0.13
N ASP A 22 6.30 6.97 1.25
CA ASP A 22 7.36 7.20 2.24
C ASP A 22 7.85 5.88 2.84
N ARG A 23 6.93 4.96 3.17
CA ARG A 23 7.30 3.65 3.71
C ARG A 23 8.06 2.80 2.69
N VAL A 24 7.66 2.81 1.43
CA VAL A 24 8.34 2.05 0.37
C VAL A 24 9.78 2.53 0.15
N ARG A 25 10.08 3.83 0.33
CA ARG A 25 11.46 4.36 0.25
C ARG A 25 12.43 3.78 1.28
N GLU A 26 11.90 3.23 2.38
CA GLU A 26 12.68 2.60 3.44
C GLU A 26 12.86 1.09 3.25
N LEU A 27 12.20 0.50 2.25
CA LEU A 27 12.18 -0.94 1.99
C LEU A 27 13.08 -1.32 0.82
N ALA A 28 13.57 -2.56 0.83
CA ALA A 28 14.38 -3.09 -0.27
C ALA A 28 13.48 -3.73 -1.35
N ALA A 29 14.02 -3.83 -2.56
CA ALA A 29 13.37 -4.58 -3.62
C ALA A 29 13.16 -6.05 -3.21
N GLY A 30 11.97 -6.58 -3.45
CA GLY A 30 11.51 -7.89 -3.02
C GLY A 30 10.84 -7.92 -1.64
N ASP A 31 10.87 -6.83 -0.87
CA ASP A 31 10.08 -6.72 0.37
C ASP A 31 8.60 -6.53 0.06
N VAL A 32 7.76 -6.94 1.01
CA VAL A 32 6.30 -6.82 0.92
C VAL A 32 5.80 -5.81 1.94
N LEU A 33 4.96 -4.88 1.50
CA LEU A 33 4.27 -3.91 2.34
C LEU A 33 2.78 -4.25 2.39
N GLU A 34 2.25 -4.49 3.59
CA GLU A 34 0.82 -4.53 3.87
C GLU A 34 0.35 -3.15 4.37
N ILE A 35 -0.70 -2.62 3.76
CA ILE A 35 -1.32 -1.35 4.12
C ILE A 35 -2.70 -1.65 4.67
N VAL A 36 -2.99 -1.17 5.87
CA VAL A 36 -4.31 -1.24 6.49
C VAL A 36 -4.95 0.14 6.46
N ALA A 37 -6.14 0.24 5.90
CA ALA A 37 -6.85 1.51 5.69
C ALA A 37 -8.36 1.36 5.96
N THR A 38 -9.05 2.48 6.13
CA THR A 38 -10.52 2.53 6.24
C THR A 38 -11.15 3.43 5.19
N ASP A 39 -10.34 4.12 4.39
CA ASP A 39 -10.81 4.96 3.28
C ASP A 39 -11.00 4.10 2.02
N PRO A 40 -12.21 4.00 1.45
CA PRO A 40 -12.45 3.24 0.23
C PRO A 40 -11.67 3.75 -0.98
N GLY A 41 -11.22 5.02 -0.99
CA GLY A 41 -10.40 5.57 -2.07
C GLY A 41 -9.11 4.80 -2.32
N VAL A 42 -8.54 4.18 -1.27
CA VAL A 42 -7.28 3.42 -1.36
C VAL A 42 -7.37 2.20 -2.28
N LEU A 43 -8.57 1.63 -2.48
CA LEU A 43 -8.82 0.52 -3.39
C LEU A 43 -8.52 0.89 -4.85
N HIS A 44 -8.57 2.18 -5.20
CA HIS A 44 -8.25 2.68 -6.52
C HIS A 44 -6.88 3.35 -6.56
N ASP A 45 -6.57 4.16 -5.54
CA ASP A 45 -5.39 5.00 -5.52
C ASP A 45 -4.10 4.19 -5.39
N ILE A 46 -4.05 3.19 -4.49
CA ILE A 46 -2.83 2.41 -4.27
C ILE A 46 -2.51 1.50 -5.46
N PRO A 47 -3.46 0.75 -6.04
CA PRO A 47 -3.19 0.00 -7.28
C PRO A 47 -2.72 0.91 -8.43
N SER A 48 -3.29 2.11 -8.55
CA SER A 48 -2.88 3.07 -9.58
C SER A 48 -1.46 3.58 -9.32
N TRP A 49 -1.15 3.92 -8.07
CA TRP A 49 0.19 4.32 -7.65
C TRP A 49 1.22 3.21 -7.91
N CYS A 50 0.92 1.95 -7.58
CA CYS A 50 1.78 0.81 -7.88
C CYS A 50 2.10 0.70 -9.37
N ARG A 51 1.10 0.80 -10.25
CA ARG A 51 1.29 0.75 -11.71
C ARG A 51 2.18 1.88 -12.23
N VAL A 52 2.03 3.09 -11.68
CA VAL A 52 2.83 4.26 -12.08
C VAL A 52 4.28 4.14 -11.60
N HIS A 53 4.52 3.55 -10.43
CA HIS A 53 5.84 3.47 -9.80
C HIS A 53 6.53 2.10 -10.00
N GLY A 54 5.92 1.19 -10.77
CA GLY A 54 6.50 -0.09 -11.12
C GLY A 54 6.47 -1.14 -10.01
N HIS A 55 5.64 -0.97 -8.97
CA HIS A 55 5.48 -1.95 -7.90
C HIS A 55 4.41 -3.00 -8.24
N GLU A 56 4.56 -4.20 -7.71
CA GLU A 56 3.65 -5.31 -7.96
C GLU A 56 2.56 -5.35 -6.89
N LEU A 57 1.28 -5.22 -7.30
CA LEU A 57 0.15 -5.45 -6.41
C LEU A 57 -0.04 -6.95 -6.21
N LEU A 58 0.00 -7.42 -4.96
CA LEU A 58 -0.14 -8.83 -4.62
C LEU A 58 -1.58 -9.18 -4.25
N GLU A 59 -2.20 -8.37 -3.39
CA GLU A 59 -3.51 -8.68 -2.82
C GLU A 59 -4.25 -7.40 -2.44
N THR A 60 -5.58 -7.45 -2.54
CA THR A 60 -6.47 -6.42 -2.01
C THR A 60 -7.67 -7.13 -1.40
N SER A 61 -7.95 -6.85 -0.14
CA SER A 61 -9.10 -7.40 0.57
C SER A 61 -9.83 -6.31 1.35
N GLU A 62 -11.13 -6.48 1.50
CA GLU A 62 -12.00 -5.60 2.28
C GLU A 62 -12.83 -6.48 3.23
N THR A 63 -12.83 -6.15 4.51
CA THR A 63 -13.58 -6.88 5.53
C THR A 63 -14.01 -5.94 6.64
N ASN A 64 -15.31 -5.89 6.96
CA ASN A 64 -15.85 -5.10 8.07
C ASN A 64 -15.35 -3.64 8.09
N ASN A 65 -15.37 -2.98 6.92
CA ASN A 65 -14.96 -1.58 6.76
C ASN A 65 -13.44 -1.31 6.95
N GLU A 66 -12.64 -2.37 6.97
CA GLU A 66 -11.19 -2.33 6.92
C GLU A 66 -10.68 -2.89 5.59
N ILE A 67 -9.76 -2.18 4.96
CA ILE A 67 -9.17 -2.49 3.67
C ILE A 67 -7.71 -2.86 3.91
N ARG A 68 -7.29 -4.02 3.38
CA ARG A 68 -5.90 -4.45 3.38
C ARG A 68 -5.38 -4.56 1.96
N ILE A 69 -4.27 -3.88 1.69
CA ILE A 69 -3.61 -3.90 0.39
C ILE A 69 -2.18 -4.37 0.58
N ARG A 70 -1.78 -5.41 -0.15
CA ARG A 70 -0.41 -5.94 -0.11
C ARG A 70 0.25 -5.68 -1.46
N LEU A 71 1.46 -5.13 -1.41
CA LEU A 71 2.28 -4.88 -2.59
C LEU A 71 3.71 -5.37 -2.35
N ARG A 72 4.39 -5.78 -3.42
CA ARG A 72 5.82 -6.06 -3.42
C ARG A 72 6.57 -4.86 -3.99
N VAL A 73 7.58 -4.42 -3.25
CA VAL A 73 8.48 -3.37 -3.69
C VAL A 73 9.37 -3.93 -4.80
N CYS A 74 9.24 -3.37 -5.99
CA CYS A 74 10.13 -3.65 -7.12
C CYS A 74 11.23 -2.57 -7.18
N ALA A 75 12.43 -2.96 -7.60
CA ALA A 75 13.44 -1.99 -7.96
C ALA A 75 12.98 -1.22 -9.22
N PRO A 76 13.27 0.09 -9.31
CA PRO A 76 13.09 0.84 -10.55
C PRO A 76 13.98 0.31 -11.69
#